data_AF-Q4S4K7-F1
#
_entry.id   AF-Q4S4K7-F1
#
_cell.length_a   1.000
_cell.length_b   1.000
_cell.length_c   1.000
_cell.angle_alpha   90.00
_cell.angle_beta   90.00
_cell.angle_gamma   90.00
#
_symmetry.space_group_name_H-M   'P 1'
#
loop_
_entity.id
_entity.type
_entity.pdbx_description
1 polymer ?
#
loop_
_entity_poly.entity_id
_entity_poly.type
_entity_poly.pdbx_seq_one_letter_code
_entity_poly.pdbx_strand_id
1 'polypeptide(L)' 'MFSELFAECSLEAAAYGKCVAATTTGTRELKKDVCSKEFGALKTCFMDAAKKKGK' A
#
# COMPACT_ATOMS: atom_id res chain seq x y z
N MET A 1 1.62 15.15 7.10
CA MET A 1 2.33 15.07 5.80
C MET A 1 2.25 13.64 5.28
N PHE A 2 2.05 13.44 3.97
CA PHE A 2 1.94 12.10 3.35
C PHE A 2 3.20 11.25 3.58
N SER A 3 4.39 11.84 3.47
CA SER A 3 5.68 11.15 3.62
C SER A 3 5.83 10.49 4.99
N GLU A 4 5.26 11.09 6.04
CA GLU A 4 5.36 10.58 7.41
C GLU A 4 4.41 9.41 7.67
N LEU A 5 3.21 9.45 7.08
CA LEU A 5 2.27 8.32 7.08
C LEU A 5 2.84 7.15 6.27
N PHE A 6 3.47 7.44 5.13
CA PHE A 6 4.10 6.43 4.30
C PHE A 6 5.30 5.78 5.00
N ALA A 7 6.07 6.54 5.78
CA ALA A 7 7.18 6.01 6.57
C ALA A 7 6.69 5.03 7.66
N GLU A 8 5.60 5.36 8.36
CA GLU A 8 4.98 4.49 9.37
C GLU A 8 4.44 3.19 8.76
N CYS A 9 3.82 3.27 7.57
CA CYS A 9 3.25 2.12 6.85
C CYS A 9 4.19 1.51 5.80
N SER A 10 5.51 1.67 5.97
CA SER A 10 6.51 1.31 4.96
C SER A 10 6.57 -0.18 4.64
N LEU A 11 6.27 -1.05 5.61
CA LEU A 11 6.21 -2.50 5.41
C LEU A 11 5.04 -2.90 4.50
N GLU A 12 3.84 -2.41 4.80
CA GLU A 12 2.63 -2.64 4.00
C GLU A 12 2.77 -2.02 2.60
N ALA A 13 3.42 -0.86 2.50
CA ALA A 13 3.66 -0.20 1.22
C ALA A 13 4.62 -1.02 0.35
N ALA A 14 5.69 -1.56 0.94
CA ALA A 14 6.64 -2.42 0.25
C ALA A 14 5.98 -3.74 -0.20
N ALA A 15 5.12 -4.33 0.62
CA ALA A 15 4.39 -5.55 0.28
C ALA A 15 3.44 -5.32 -0.91
N TYR A 16 2.67 -4.23 -0.87
CA TYR A 16 1.81 -3.82 -1.99
C TYR A 16 2.62 -3.56 -3.27
N GLY A 17 3.70 -2.79 -3.18
CA GLY A 17 4.57 -2.50 -4.32
C GLY A 17 5.19 -3.75 -4.95
N LYS A 18 5.62 -4.73 -4.15
CA LYS A 18 6.11 -6.02 -4.63
C LYS A 18 5.04 -6.79 -5.39
N CYS A 19 3.82 -6.85 -4.87
CA CYS A 19 2.70 -7.51 -5.56
C CYS A 19 2.41 -6.85 -6.91
N VAL A 20 2.35 -5.51 -6.96
CA VAL A 20 2.13 -4.77 -8.20
C VAL A 20 3.25 -5.04 -9.20
N ALA A 21 4.52 -4.92 -8.80
CA ALA A 21 5.66 -5.15 -9.69
C ALA A 21 5.70 -6.59 -10.25
N ALA A 22 5.40 -7.59 -9.41
CA ALA A 22 5.34 -8.98 -9.83
C ALA A 22 4.22 -9.23 -10.85
N THR A 23 3.12 -8.49 -10.77
CA THR A 23 1.93 -8.70 -11.59
C THR A 23 1.93 -7.88 -12.88
N THR A 24 2.69 -6.77 -12.92
CA THR A 24 2.88 -5.92 -14.11
C THR A 24 4.15 -6.22 -14.90
N THR A 25 4.93 -7.22 -14.50
CA THR A 25 6.13 -7.65 -15.24
C THR A 25 5.77 -8.00 -16.69
N GLY A 26 6.54 -7.46 -17.65
CA GLY A 26 6.43 -7.82 -19.08
C GLY A 26 5.20 -7.25 -19.79
N THR A 27 4.79 -6.02 -19.47
CA THR A 27 3.68 -5.30 -20.14
C THR A 27 2.29 -5.82 -19.76
N ARG A 28 2.19 -6.63 -18.70
CA ARG A 28 0.90 -7.16 -18.24
C ARG A 28 0.14 -6.08 -17.48
N GLU A 29 -1.12 -5.86 -17.85
CA GLU A 29 -1.98 -4.94 -17.13
C GLU A 29 -2.33 -5.49 -15.75
N LEU A 30 -2.24 -4.62 -14.74
CA LEU A 30 -2.72 -4.94 -13.40
C LEU A 30 -4.23 -5.09 -13.44
N LYS A 31 -4.72 -6.31 -13.23
CA LYS A 31 -6.15 -6.54 -13.07
C LYS A 31 -6.61 -6.09 -11.68
N LYS A 32 -7.84 -5.58 -11.61
CA LYS A 32 -8.50 -5.25 -10.34
C LYS A 32 -8.42 -6.47 -9.41
N ASP A 33 -8.18 -6.20 -8.14
CA ASP A 33 -8.17 -7.17 -7.04
C ASP A 33 -7.00 -8.13 -6.92
N VAL A 34 -6.02 -8.13 -7.84
CA VAL A 34 -4.86 -9.02 -7.75
C VAL A 34 -4.03 -8.76 -6.47
N CYS A 35 -3.87 -7.50 -6.10
CA CYS A 35 -3.14 -7.07 -4.90
C CYS A 35 -4.07 -6.52 -3.81
N SER A 36 -5.38 -6.87 -3.83
CA SER A 36 -6.38 -6.31 -2.90
C SER A 36 -6.08 -6.59 -1.44
N LYS A 37 -5.45 -7.73 -1.13
CA LYS A 37 -5.02 -8.06 0.23
C LYS A 37 -3.97 -7.07 0.76
N GLU A 38 -2.92 -6.86 -0.01
CA GLU A 38 -1.81 -5.96 0.37
C GLU A 38 -2.28 -4.50 0.37
N PHE A 39 -3.14 -4.13 -0.58
CA PHE A 39 -3.78 -2.82 -0.61
C PHE A 39 -4.66 -2.58 0.63
N GLY A 40 -5.42 -3.59 1.05
CA GLY A 40 -6.26 -3.52 2.25
C GLY A 40 -5.46 -3.30 3.52
N ALA A 41 -4.31 -3.99 3.67
CA ALA A 41 -3.39 -3.78 4.78
C ALA A 41 -2.82 -2.35 4.77
N LEU A 42 -2.30 -1.90 3.62
CA LEU A 42 -1.76 -0.55 3.45
C LEU A 42 -2.79 0.54 3.75
N LYS A 43 -4.01 0.40 3.23
CA LYS A 43 -5.12 1.32 3.48
C LYS A 43 -5.45 1.39 4.97
N THR A 44 -5.52 0.24 5.64
CA THR A 44 -5.82 0.17 7.08
C THR A 44 -4.76 0.91 7.89
N CYS A 45 -3.48 0.68 7.61
CA CYS A 45 -2.39 1.38 8.27
C CYS A 45 -2.47 2.90 8.03
N PHE A 46 -2.68 3.33 6.79
CA PHE A 46 -2.81 4.76 6.46
C PHE A 46 -3.96 5.43 7.22
N MET A 47 -5.11 4.75 7.33
CA MET A 47 -6.26 5.27 8.09
C MET A 47 -5.97 5.37 9.58
N ASP A 48 -5.23 4.42 10.15
CA ASP A 48 -4.85 4.44 11.57
C ASP A 48 -3.79 5.51 11.86
N ALA A 49 -2.75 5.58 11.04
CA ALA A 49 -1.69 6.59 11.09
C ALA A 49 -2.27 8.01 10.94
N ALA A 50 -3.22 8.20 10.02
CA ALA A 50 -3.89 9.49 9.84
C ALA A 50 -4.71 9.89 11.08
N LYS A 51 -5.39 8.94 11.73
CA LYS A 51 -6.11 9.19 13.00
C LYS A 51 -5.17 9.56 14.13
N LYS A 52 -3.99 8.93 14.21
CA LYS A 52 -2.95 9.27 15.21
C LYS A 52 -2.40 10.69 15.01
N LYS A 53 -2.21 11.12 13.76
CA LYS A 53 -1.63 12.43 13.40
C LYS A 53 -2.63 13.58 13.40
N GLY A 54 -3.93 13.29 13.33
CA GLY A 54 -5.01 14.28 13.44
C GLY A 54 -5.45 14.60 14.86
N LYS A 55 -4.69 14.13 15.86
CA LYS A 55 -4.92 14.38 17.29
C LYS A 55 -3.91 15.38 17.83
#